data_AF-A0A3N5WX65-F1
#
_entry.id   AF-A0A3N5WX65-F1
#
_cell.length_a   1.000
_cell.length_b   1.000
_cell.length_c   1.000
_cell.angle_alpha   90.00
_cell.angle_beta   90.00
_cell.angle_gamma   90.00
#
_symmetry.space_group_name_H-M   'P 1'
#
loop_
_entity.id
_entity.type
_entity.pdbx_description
1 polymer ?
#
loop_
_entity_poly.entity_id
_entity_poly.type
_entity_poly.pdbx_seq_one_letter_code
_entity_poly.pdbx_strand_id
1 'polypeptide(L)'
;MLPTYAIGIDVGATTTKIGLISAVSGAPSTLLDHQSIPSQLGGTDPAHFLAAVGRVIEDYLAAHPVAGIGVSLCSLINAEHSGALLSVNAPALNNLDIKRTLTERYGCPVLVGNDVAAHALGEYHFGAGQGVQRLLCL
;
A
#
# COMPACT_ATOMS: atom_id res chain seq x y z
N MET A 1 -22.93 -11.94 -0.12
CA MET A 1 -21.61 -12.24 -0.74
C MET A 1 -20.57 -12.24 0.35
N LEU A 2 -19.52 -13.06 0.25
CA LEU A 2 -18.41 -13.04 1.20
C LEU A 2 -17.59 -11.74 1.02
N PRO A 3 -16.99 -11.20 2.09
CA PRO A 3 -16.09 -10.05 1.98
C PRO A 3 -14.82 -10.42 1.21
N THR A 4 -14.32 -9.47 0.42
CA THR A 4 -12.99 -9.51 -0.17
C THR A 4 -12.06 -8.69 0.72
N TYR A 5 -10.91 -9.25 1.08
CA TYR A 5 -9.91 -8.55 1.89
C TYR A 5 -8.76 -8.04 1.02
N ALA A 6 -8.22 -6.88 1.35
CA ALA A 6 -7.05 -6.30 0.70
C ALA A 6 -6.12 -5.68 1.75
N ILE A 7 -4.82 -5.63 1.47
CA ILE A 7 -3.86 -4.91 2.31
C ILE A 7 -3.45 -3.63 1.59
N GLY A 8 -3.54 -2.49 2.27
CA GLY A 8 -3.03 -1.21 1.80
C GLY A 8 -1.75 -0.83 2.55
N ILE A 9 -0.69 -0.48 1.84
CA ILE A 9 0.59 -0.02 2.39
C ILE A 9 0.83 1.39 1.89
N ASP A 10 0.80 2.35 2.80
CA ASP A 10 1.08 3.76 2.50
C ASP A 10 2.44 4.17 3.07
N VAL A 11 3.44 4.26 2.18
CA VAL A 11 4.80 4.68 2.53
C VAL A 11 4.88 6.20 2.48
N GLY A 12 4.52 6.82 3.61
CA GLY A 12 4.59 8.25 3.82
C GLY A 12 6.00 8.75 4.18
N ALA A 13 6.11 10.06 4.43
CA ALA A 13 7.40 10.70 4.67
C ALA A 13 8.14 10.18 5.93
N THR A 14 7.40 9.97 7.02
CA THR A 14 7.96 9.56 8.32
C THR A 14 7.48 8.17 8.73
N THR A 15 6.24 7.86 8.39
CA THR A 15 5.56 6.65 8.82
C THR A 15 5.00 5.92 7.61
N THR A 16 5.25 4.60 7.58
CA THR A 16 4.58 3.67 6.69
C THR A 16 3.40 3.05 7.43
N LYS A 17 2.19 3.19 6.88
CA LYS A 17 0.96 2.63 7.43
C LYS A 17 0.56 1.37 6.65
N ILE A 18 0.14 0.32 7.35
CA ILE A 18 -0.23 -0.97 6.75
C ILE A 18 -1.61 -1.34 7.28
N GLY A 19 -2.62 -1.25 6.43
CA GLY A 19 -4.02 -1.46 6.78
C GLY A 19 -4.60 -2.72 6.17
N LEU A 20 -5.49 -3.40 6.89
CA LEU A 20 -6.36 -4.46 6.38
C LEU A 20 -7.73 -3.88 6.04
N ILE A 21 -8.13 -3.99 4.78
CA ILE A 21 -9.40 -3.47 4.27
C ILE A 21 -10.33 -4.65 3.95
N SER A 22 -11.58 -4.56 4.38
CA SER A 22 -12.67 -5.45 3.96
C SER A 22 -13.60 -4.71 3.02
N ALA A 23 -13.91 -5.32 1.88
CA ALA A 23 -14.85 -4.81 0.89
C ALA A 23 -15.98 -5.82 0.66
N VAL A 24 -17.22 -5.34 0.69
CA VAL A 24 -18.41 -6.14 0.35
C VAL A 24 -19.13 -5.40 -0.78
N SER A 25 -19.47 -6.13 -1.85
CA SER A 25 -20.18 -5.54 -2.99
C SER A 25 -21.47 -4.84 -2.53
N GLY A 26 -21.63 -3.57 -2.90
CA GLY A 26 -22.79 -2.76 -2.53
C GLY A 26 -22.74 -2.13 -1.14
N ALA A 27 -21.63 -2.29 -0.40
CA ALA A 27 -21.40 -1.63 0.88
C ALA A 27 -20.06 -0.87 0.89
N PRO A 28 -19.90 0.14 1.76
CA PRO A 28 -18.63 0.83 1.92
C PRO A 28 -17.52 -0.13 2.39
N SER A 29 -16.32 0.04 1.85
CA SER A 29 -15.13 -0.63 2.37
C SER A 29 -14.83 -0.17 3.80
N THR A 30 -14.32 -1.08 4.64
CA THR A 30 -14.00 -0.80 6.04
C THR A 30 -12.55 -1.14 6.34
N LEU A 31 -11.83 -0.23 7.01
CA LEU A 31 -10.52 -0.51 7.60
C LEU A 31 -10.72 -1.32 8.89
N LEU A 32 -10.26 -2.56 8.90
CA LEU A 32 -10.44 -3.48 10.04
C LEU A 32 -9.33 -3.37 11.06
N ASP A 33 -8.09 -3.23 10.59
CA ASP A 33 -6.91 -3.06 11.43
C ASP A 33 -5.86 -2.23 10.70
N HIS A 34 -4.94 -1.60 11.45
CA HIS A 34 -3.77 -0.98 10.90
C HIS A 34 -2.57 -1.02 11.86
N GLN A 35 -1.38 -1.14 11.28
CA GLN A 35 -0.12 -1.01 11.97
C GLN A 35 0.72 0.11 11.33
N SER A 36 1.74 0.58 12.04
CA SER A 36 2.64 1.62 11.55
C SER A 36 4.09 1.30 11.88
N ILE A 37 4.99 1.55 10.93
CA ILE A 37 6.44 1.44 11.10
C ILE A 37 7.12 2.74 10.62
N PRO A 38 8.35 3.06 11.06
CA PRO A 38 9.10 4.19 10.50
C PRO A 38 9.42 3.96 9.01
N SER A 39 9.19 4.95 8.14
CA SER A 39 9.49 4.84 6.70
C SER A 39 10.99 4.73 6.40
N GLN A 40 11.82 5.33 7.27
CA GLN A 40 13.29 5.29 7.16
C GLN A 40 13.91 4.05 7.83
N LEU A 41 13.09 3.08 8.26
CA LEU A 41 13.59 1.86 8.89
C LEU A 41 14.55 1.13 7.94
N GLY A 42 15.78 0.86 8.41
CA GLY A 42 16.82 0.24 7.60
C GLY A 42 17.67 1.21 6.78
N GLY A 43 17.36 2.52 6.77
CA GLY A 43 18.15 3.52 6.07
C GLY A 43 18.11 3.31 4.55
N THR A 44 19.21 2.81 3.98
CA THR A 44 19.34 2.45 2.56
C THR A 44 19.24 0.94 2.30
N ASP A 45 19.17 0.12 3.35
CA ASP A 45 19.02 -1.33 3.24
C ASP A 45 17.53 -1.72 3.37
N PRO A 46 16.92 -2.33 2.34
CA PRO A 46 15.53 -2.76 2.38
C PRO A 46 15.24 -3.89 3.38
N ALA A 47 16.24 -4.64 3.85
CA ALA A 47 16.01 -5.84 4.65
C ALA A 47 15.16 -5.57 5.90
N HIS A 48 15.49 -4.52 6.67
CA HIS A 48 14.75 -4.18 7.89
C HIS A 48 13.34 -3.67 7.59
N PHE A 49 13.18 -2.86 6.54
CA PHE A 49 11.86 -2.38 6.11
C PHE A 49 10.97 -3.56 5.68
N LEU A 50 11.47 -4.41 4.79
CA LEU A 50 10.74 -5.57 4.27
C LEU A 50 10.41 -6.59 5.35
N ALA A 51 11.30 -6.79 6.33
CA ALA A 51 11.02 -7.65 7.48
C ALA A 51 9.87 -7.09 8.34
N ALA A 52 9.89 -5.79 8.62
CA ALA A 52 8.86 -5.15 9.45
C ALA A 52 7.50 -5.10 8.76
N VAL A 53 7.46 -4.72 7.48
CA VAL A 53 6.24 -4.78 6.66
C VAL A 53 5.75 -6.22 6.53
N GLY A 54 6.67 -7.15 6.27
CA GLY A 54 6.34 -8.54 6.03
C GLY A 54 5.68 -9.21 7.22
N ARG A 55 6.11 -8.91 8.45
CA ARG A 55 5.46 -9.39 9.67
C ARG A 55 3.97 -8.99 9.72
N VAL A 56 3.65 -7.73 9.42
CA VAL A 56 2.26 -7.25 9.43
C VAL A 56 1.43 -7.92 8.33
N ILE A 57 2.01 -8.08 7.13
CA ILE A 57 1.35 -8.79 6.03
C ILE A 57 1.05 -10.24 6.42
N GLU A 58 2.01 -10.93 7.02
CA GLU A 58 1.89 -12.33 7.45
C GLU A 58 0.81 -12.50 8.52
N ASP A 59 0.74 -11.58 9.49
CA ASP A 59 -0.33 -11.56 10.51
C ASP A 59 -1.72 -11.44 9.87
N TYR A 60 -1.88 -10.54 8.89
CA TYR A 60 -3.15 -10.36 8.17
C TYR A 60 -3.51 -11.55 7.26
N LEU A 61 -2.53 -12.13 6.57
CA LEU A 61 -2.73 -13.31 5.73
C LEU A 61 -3.11 -14.56 6.53
N ALA A 62 -2.58 -14.69 7.76
CA ALA A 62 -2.94 -15.79 8.65
C ALA A 62 -4.41 -15.71 9.11
N ALA A 63 -4.97 -14.50 9.21
CA ALA A 63 -6.33 -14.27 9.70
C ALA A 63 -7.38 -14.19 8.57
N HIS A 64 -6.99 -13.81 7.35
CA HIS A 64 -7.94 -13.48 6.28
C HIS A 64 -7.47 -13.92 4.88
N PRO A 65 -8.39 -14.34 3.99
CA PRO A 65 -8.08 -14.58 2.58
C PRO A 65 -7.94 -13.24 1.83
N VAL A 66 -6.72 -12.70 1.80
CA VAL A 66 -6.40 -11.44 1.13
C VAL A 66 -6.30 -11.64 -0.39
N ALA A 67 -7.05 -10.83 -1.14
CA ALA A 67 -7.10 -10.88 -2.60
C ALA A 67 -5.95 -10.13 -3.29
N GLY A 68 -5.26 -9.23 -2.59
CA GLY A 68 -4.11 -8.50 -3.12
C GLY A 68 -3.58 -7.42 -2.19
N ILE A 69 -2.44 -6.84 -2.57
CA ILE A 69 -1.75 -5.78 -1.84
C ILE A 69 -1.65 -4.54 -2.73
N GLY A 70 -2.05 -3.38 -2.21
CA GLY A 70 -1.79 -2.08 -2.81
C GLY A 70 -0.69 -1.35 -2.05
N VAL A 71 0.28 -0.76 -2.77
CA VAL A 71 1.36 0.03 -2.19
C VAL A 71 1.34 1.43 -2.78
N SER A 72 1.19 2.46 -1.95
CA SER A 72 1.45 3.86 -2.31
C SER A 72 2.81 4.30 -1.80
N LEU A 73 3.57 5.01 -2.64
CA LEU A 73 4.88 5.54 -2.28
C LEU A 73 4.90 7.05 -2.48
N CYS A 74 5.31 7.78 -1.43
CA CYS A 74 5.68 9.19 -1.51
C CYS A 74 7.05 9.34 -2.18
N SER A 75 7.12 9.05 -3.48
CA SER A 75 8.36 8.87 -4.25
C SER A 75 8.14 9.06 -5.74
N LEU A 76 9.24 9.22 -6.49
CA LEU A 76 9.23 9.12 -7.94
C LEU A 76 9.13 7.64 -8.32
N ILE A 77 7.98 7.23 -8.85
CA ILE A 77 7.72 5.85 -9.31
C ILE A 77 8.31 5.62 -10.70
N ASN A 78 8.81 4.41 -10.96
CA ASN A 78 9.25 4.03 -12.31
C ASN A 78 8.06 3.86 -13.28
N ALA A 79 8.36 3.84 -14.58
CA ALA A 79 7.33 3.76 -15.62
C ALA A 79 6.53 2.44 -15.57
N GLU A 80 7.15 1.38 -15.05
CA GLU A 80 6.58 0.04 -14.93
C GLU A 80 5.65 -0.13 -13.72
N HIS A 81 5.55 0.89 -12.84
CA HIS A 81 4.83 0.81 -11.58
C HIS A 81 5.25 -0.41 -10.75
N SER A 82 6.56 -0.65 -10.66
CA SER A 82 7.13 -1.76 -9.87
C SER A 82 7.82 -1.31 -8.59
N GLY A 83 8.19 -0.03 -8.47
CA GLY A 83 8.82 0.53 -7.28
C GLY A 83 9.26 1.99 -7.44
N ALA A 84 10.04 2.47 -6.47
CA ALA A 84 10.58 3.83 -6.48
C ALA A 84 11.89 3.90 -7.30
N LEU A 85 11.95 4.83 -8.25
CA LEU A 85 13.21 5.27 -8.86
C LEU A 85 14.00 6.13 -7.87
N LEU A 86 13.30 7.01 -7.16
CA LEU A 86 13.89 7.88 -6.13
C LEU A 86 12.90 8.18 -5.01
N SER A 87 13.34 7.95 -3.78
CA SER A 87 12.68 8.21 -2.52
C SER A 87 13.70 8.82 -1.56
N VAL A 88 13.43 10.06 -1.13
CA VAL A 88 14.20 10.71 -0.07
C VAL A 88 13.72 10.23 1.31
N ASN A 89 12.43 9.92 1.40
CA ASN A 89 11.77 9.58 2.67
C ASN A 89 11.87 8.10 3.04
N ALA A 90 12.02 7.21 2.04
CA ALA A 90 12.27 5.79 2.24
C ALA A 90 13.42 5.31 1.32
N PRO A 91 14.68 5.74 1.56
CA PRO A 91 15.80 5.45 0.66
C PRO A 91 16.06 3.96 0.43
N ALA A 92 15.71 3.12 1.38
CA ALA A 92 15.75 1.66 1.30
C ALA A 92 14.94 1.09 0.12
N LEU A 93 13.96 1.84 -0.41
CA LEU A 93 13.12 1.42 -1.53
C LEU A 93 13.65 1.86 -2.90
N ASN A 94 14.75 2.61 -2.95
CA ASN A 94 15.33 3.08 -4.20
C ASN A 94 15.82 1.92 -5.07
N ASN A 95 15.34 1.87 -6.31
CA ASN A 95 15.62 0.81 -7.29
C ASN A 95 15.22 -0.60 -6.84
N LEU A 96 14.38 -0.71 -5.81
CA LEU A 96 13.79 -1.98 -5.38
C LEU A 96 12.51 -2.24 -6.18
N ASP A 97 12.44 -3.40 -6.83
CA ASP A 97 11.19 -3.92 -7.38
C ASP A 97 10.33 -4.50 -6.25
N ILE A 98 9.67 -3.61 -5.50
CA ILE A 98 8.84 -3.99 -4.36
C ILE A 98 7.61 -4.78 -4.81
N LYS A 99 7.09 -4.48 -6.00
CA LYS A 99 5.97 -5.21 -6.60
C LYS A 99 6.31 -6.69 -6.75
N ARG A 100 7.42 -6.99 -7.44
CA ARG A 100 7.90 -8.36 -7.64
C ARG A 100 8.23 -9.03 -6.30
N THR A 101 8.97 -8.33 -5.44
CA THR A 101 9.37 -8.84 -4.12
C THR A 101 8.17 -9.32 -3.31
N LEU A 102 7.11 -8.52 -3.22
CA LEU A 102 5.90 -8.88 -2.48
C LEU A 102 5.06 -9.93 -3.22
N THR A 103 4.98 -9.86 -4.56
CA THR A 103 4.23 -10.83 -5.38
C THR A 103 4.82 -12.23 -5.25
N GLU A 104 6.14 -12.38 -5.40
CA GLU A 104 6.83 -13.67 -5.30
C GLU A 104 6.76 -14.23 -3.87
N ARG A 105 6.83 -13.36 -2.85
CA ARG A 105 6.80 -13.78 -1.44
C ARG A 105 5.41 -14.23 -0.98
N TYR A 106 4.35 -13.54 -1.39
CA TYR A 106 3.00 -13.76 -0.85
C TYR A 106 2.03 -14.41 -1.84
N GLY A 107 2.41 -14.59 -3.10
CA GLY A 107 1.61 -15.29 -4.10
C GLY A 107 0.30 -14.58 -4.47
N CYS A 108 0.16 -13.30 -4.16
CA CYS A 108 -1.01 -12.49 -4.48
C CYS A 108 -0.64 -11.29 -5.37
N PRO A 109 -1.61 -10.73 -6.13
CA PRO A 109 -1.38 -9.54 -6.94
C PRO A 109 -0.93 -8.33 -6.12
N VAL A 110 0.09 -7.63 -6.61
CA VAL A 110 0.59 -6.39 -6.01
C VAL A 110 0.52 -5.24 -7.01
N LEU A 111 -0.05 -4.12 -6.59
CA LEU A 111 -0.09 -2.88 -7.36
C LEU A 111 0.70 -1.79 -6.63
N VAL A 112 1.46 -0.99 -7.38
CA VAL A 112 2.25 0.13 -6.85
C VAL A 112 1.80 1.42 -7.51
N GLY A 113 1.56 2.45 -6.69
CA GLY A 113 1.12 3.76 -7.13
C GLY A 113 1.84 4.89 -6.41
N ASN A 114 1.66 6.10 -6.93
CA ASN A 114 2.05 7.31 -6.23
C ASN A 114 1.03 7.65 -5.13
N ASP A 115 1.51 8.26 -4.04
CA ASP A 115 0.73 8.69 -2.88
C ASP A 115 -0.41 9.67 -3.22
N VAL A 116 -0.17 10.70 -4.03
CA VAL A 116 -1.21 11.68 -4.41
C VAL A 116 -2.31 11.03 -5.25
N ALA A 117 -1.94 10.16 -6.19
CA ALA A 117 -2.91 9.41 -6.99
C ALA A 117 -3.73 8.46 -6.11
N ALA A 118 -3.08 7.75 -5.18
CA ALA A 118 -3.76 6.87 -4.23
C ALA A 118 -4.70 7.65 -3.30
N HIS A 119 -4.28 8.82 -2.81
CA HIS A 119 -5.10 9.72 -2.01
C HIS A 119 -6.35 10.17 -2.80
N ALA A 120 -6.16 10.63 -4.04
CA ALA A 120 -7.27 11.05 -4.89
C ALA A 120 -8.25 9.91 -5.15
N LEU A 121 -7.77 8.69 -5.40
CA LEU A 121 -8.61 7.50 -5.52
C LEU A 121 -9.35 7.16 -4.23
N GLY A 122 -8.68 7.31 -3.08
CA GLY A 122 -9.29 7.16 -1.76
C GLY A 122 -10.47 8.11 -1.55
N GLU A 123 -10.26 9.41 -1.80
CA GLU A 123 -11.31 10.43 -1.72
C GLU A 123 -12.42 10.20 -2.74
N TYR A 124 -12.07 9.79 -3.96
CA TYR A 124 -13.02 9.52 -5.03
C TYR A 124 -13.96 8.36 -4.70
N HIS A 125 -13.42 7.27 -4.15
CA HIS A 125 -14.18 6.05 -3.88
C HIS A 125 -14.82 6.02 -2.51
N PHE A 126 -14.21 6.66 -1.50
CA PHE A 126 -14.56 6.48 -0.09
C PHE A 126 -14.70 7.79 0.70
N GLY A 127 -14.34 8.93 0.11
CA GLY A 127 -14.31 10.23 0.80
C GLY A 127 -15.19 11.29 0.14
N ALA A 128 -14.70 12.53 0.14
CA ALA A 128 -15.47 13.69 -0.28
C ALA A 128 -15.82 13.71 -1.79
N GLY A 129 -15.13 12.89 -2.59
CA GLY A 129 -15.33 12.78 -4.03
C GLY A 129 -16.42 11.78 -4.44
N GLN A 130 -17.07 11.10 -3.51
CA GLN A 130 -18.07 10.08 -3.86
C GLN A 130 -19.22 10.65 -4.71
N GLY A 131 -19.50 9.99 -5.82
CA GLY A 131 -20.59 10.34 -6.74
C GLY A 131 -20.28 11.46 -7.74
N VAL A 132 -19.11 12.09 -7.66
CA VAL A 132 -18.70 13.09 -8.65
C VAL A 132 -18.07 12.43 -9.89
N GLN A 133 -18.21 13.04 -11.06
CA GLN A 133 -17.63 12.50 -12.29
C GLN A 133 -16.14 12.83 -12.46
N ARG A 134 -15.70 13.96 -11.91
CA ARG A 134 -14.32 14.47 -12.02
C ARG A 134 -13.91 15.05 -10.67
N LEU A 135 -12.82 14.56 -10.12
CA LEU A 135 -12.24 15.01 -8.85
C LEU A 135 -10.82 15.52 -9.09
N LEU A 136 -10.46 16.62 -8.44
CA LEU A 136 -9.10 17.10 -8.30
C LEU A 136 -8.80 17.20 -6.81
N CYS A 137 -7.75 16.52 -6.36
CA CYS A 137 -7.19 16.64 -5.02
C CYS A 137 -5.91 17.48 -5.10
N LEU A 138 -5.73 18.41 -4.16
CA LEU A 138 -4.62 19.35 -4.09
C LEU A 138 -3.86 19.17 -2.77
#